data_AF-D1VS33-F1
#
_entry.id   AF-D1VS33-F1
#
_cell.length_a   1.000
_cell.length_b   1.000
_cell.length_c   1.000
_cell.angle_alpha   90.00
_cell.angle_beta   90.00
_cell.angle_gamma   90.00
#
_symmetry.space_group_name_H-M   'P 1'
#
loop_
_entity.id
_entity.type
_entity.pdbx_description
1 polymer ?
#
loop_
_entity_poly.entity_id
_entity_poly.type
_entity_poly.pdbx_seq_one_letter_code
_entity_poly.pdbx_strand_id
1 'polypeptide(L)'
;MFLTDFGICYLDKEKERLTEIEIAVGPRMFIAPEYERGRIGNVDSKGDIFSIGKVIWYMINGVENDFLPSNFWFVDEYNLVKKFDNNEDIIFANNIISICLSINPEERPDYDNLINLIENFLKETKIDNDEKLKFEVRQYNEKRKIDLKEIREKNALLVNTFSICFVKALEKLNNFYNLDLISTILLEYKSKSKNGVDYTSINMEHNSAHYLYSRSFDRIYISINYNPANDNEKYCNVDINYHIYSKNTISKLFRIFYKEDGELYSEFKNEIKLFSEKVVLCWGEDLISEYVRSYV
;
A
#
# COMPACT_ATOMS: atom_id res chain seq x y z
N MET A 1 1.89 -40.40 -8.87
CA MET A 1 2.07 -39.04 -9.43
C MET A 1 3.50 -38.93 -9.92
N PHE A 2 3.72 -38.42 -11.13
CA PHE A 2 5.05 -38.16 -11.68
C PHE A 2 5.17 -36.65 -11.93
N LEU A 3 6.27 -36.03 -11.51
CA LEU A 3 6.61 -34.65 -11.86
C LEU A 3 7.41 -34.68 -13.17
N THR A 4 6.97 -33.93 -14.16
CA THR A 4 7.56 -33.86 -15.50
C THR A 4 7.71 -32.40 -15.93
N ASP A 5 8.40 -32.17 -17.05
CA ASP A 5 8.67 -30.84 -17.63
C ASP A 5 9.57 -29.94 -16.75
N PHE A 6 10.88 -30.19 -16.85
CA PHE A 6 11.91 -29.44 -16.14
C PHE A 6 12.46 -28.25 -16.95
N GLY A 7 11.77 -27.82 -18.01
CA GLY A 7 12.26 -26.79 -18.93
C GLY A 7 12.47 -25.40 -18.31
N ILE A 8 11.91 -25.16 -17.12
CA ILE A 8 12.00 -23.91 -16.37
C ILE A 8 12.76 -24.06 -15.04
N CYS A 9 13.39 -25.21 -14.79
CA CYS A 9 14.13 -25.43 -13.55
C CYS A 9 15.42 -24.61 -13.50
N TYR A 10 15.75 -24.14 -12.30
CA TYR A 10 17.03 -23.51 -12.02
C TYR A 10 18.07 -24.56 -11.62
N LEU A 11 19.21 -24.57 -12.31
CA LEU A 11 20.34 -25.44 -12.02
C LEU A 11 21.51 -24.60 -11.48
N ASP A 12 21.72 -24.65 -10.16
CA ASP A 12 22.70 -23.81 -9.44
C ASP A 12 24.16 -24.03 -9.88
N LYS A 13 24.46 -25.16 -10.55
CA LYS A 13 25.81 -25.49 -11.02
C LYS A 13 26.17 -24.89 -12.38
N GLU A 14 25.20 -24.33 -13.10
CA GLU A 14 25.43 -23.69 -14.39
C GLU A 14 25.66 -22.19 -14.19
N LYS A 15 26.87 -21.72 -14.51
CA LYS A 15 27.27 -20.31 -14.31
C LYS A 15 26.48 -19.32 -15.18
N GLU A 16 25.82 -19.80 -16.23
CA GLU A 16 25.06 -18.98 -17.17
C GLU A 16 23.56 -19.27 -17.04
N ARG A 17 22.80 -18.28 -16.56
CA ARG A 17 21.34 -18.30 -16.65
C ARG A 17 20.92 -18.01 -18.10
N LEU A 18 20.27 -18.98 -18.75
CA LEU A 18 19.83 -18.91 -20.14
C LEU A 18 18.66 -17.92 -20.38
N THR A 19 17.81 -17.67 -19.38
CA THR A 19 16.52 -16.94 -19.51
C THR A 19 16.70 -15.44 -19.34
N GLU A 20 16.50 -14.54 -20.31
CA GLU A 20 16.79 -13.09 -20.18
C GLU A 20 16.27 -12.39 -18.89
N ILE A 21 16.93 -11.30 -18.48
CA ILE A 21 16.71 -10.64 -17.16
C ILE A 21 15.26 -10.20 -16.93
N GLU A 22 14.58 -9.74 -17.98
CA GLU A 22 13.25 -9.11 -17.90
C GLU A 22 12.09 -10.09 -18.14
N ILE A 23 12.38 -11.37 -18.42
CA ILE A 23 11.34 -12.33 -18.77
C ILE A 23 10.87 -13.05 -17.51
N ALA A 24 9.58 -12.89 -17.18
CA ALA A 24 8.89 -13.77 -16.24
C ALA A 24 8.75 -15.17 -16.88
N VAL A 25 9.21 -16.20 -16.17
CA VAL A 25 9.19 -17.58 -16.66
C VAL A 25 8.26 -18.40 -15.79
N GLY A 26 7.40 -19.20 -16.42
CA GLY A 26 6.44 -20.09 -15.74
C GLY A 26 4.98 -19.74 -15.99
N PRO A 27 4.04 -20.61 -15.56
CA PRO A 27 2.62 -20.39 -15.75
C PRO A 27 2.16 -19.19 -14.92
N ARG A 28 1.73 -18.12 -15.62
CA ARG A 28 1.34 -16.82 -15.02
C ARG A 28 0.33 -16.91 -13.87
N MET A 29 -0.55 -17.92 -13.88
CA MET A 29 -1.56 -18.07 -12.82
C MET A 29 -0.98 -18.60 -11.52
N PHE A 30 0.13 -19.36 -11.56
CA PHE A 30 0.72 -20.01 -10.37
C PHE A 30 2.02 -19.37 -9.90
N ILE A 31 2.58 -18.45 -10.68
CA ILE A 31 3.83 -17.76 -10.37
C ILE A 31 3.74 -16.97 -9.06
N ALA A 32 4.86 -16.93 -8.33
CA ALA A 32 5.00 -16.13 -7.12
C ALA A 32 5.31 -14.66 -7.45
N PRO A 33 4.88 -13.69 -6.61
CA PRO A 33 4.94 -12.26 -6.95
C PRO A 33 6.36 -11.75 -7.25
N GLU A 34 7.37 -12.30 -6.58
CA GLU A 34 8.77 -11.92 -6.79
C GLU A 34 9.30 -12.29 -8.19
N TYR A 35 8.73 -13.31 -8.85
CA TYR A 35 9.11 -13.72 -10.20
C TYR A 35 8.31 -13.01 -11.31
N GLU A 36 7.26 -12.26 -10.96
CA GLU A 36 6.46 -11.50 -11.94
C GLU A 36 7.27 -10.36 -12.60
N ARG A 37 8.33 -9.91 -11.94
CA ARG A 37 9.19 -8.80 -12.41
C ARG A 37 10.44 -9.26 -13.16
N GLY A 38 10.54 -10.55 -13.48
CA GLY A 38 11.68 -11.15 -14.17
C GLY A 38 12.60 -11.92 -13.21
N ARG A 39 13.91 -11.95 -13.52
CA ARG A 39 14.89 -12.72 -12.73
C ARG A 39 14.99 -12.21 -11.30
N ILE A 40 14.95 -13.13 -10.33
CA ILE A 40 15.29 -12.84 -8.94
C ILE A 40 16.76 -13.12 -8.63
N GLY A 41 17.33 -12.41 -7.65
CA GLY A 41 18.73 -12.58 -7.27
C GLY A 41 19.03 -13.99 -6.72
N ASN A 42 18.26 -14.39 -5.70
CA ASN A 42 18.38 -15.69 -5.06
C ASN A 42 17.21 -16.57 -5.48
N VAL A 43 17.49 -17.70 -6.15
CA VAL A 43 16.47 -18.71 -6.46
C VAL A 43 16.52 -19.77 -5.38
N ASP A 44 15.41 -19.95 -4.68
CA ASP A 44 15.24 -20.90 -3.59
C ASP A 44 13.85 -21.57 -3.67
N SER A 45 13.50 -22.36 -2.64
CA SER A 45 12.22 -23.07 -2.58
C SER A 45 11.01 -22.16 -2.35
N LYS A 46 11.18 -20.88 -2.01
CA LYS A 46 10.05 -20.04 -1.57
C LYS A 46 9.06 -19.75 -2.69
N GLY A 47 9.52 -19.68 -3.94
CA GLY A 47 8.67 -19.54 -5.12
C GLY A 47 7.81 -20.78 -5.37
N ASP A 48 8.39 -21.96 -5.20
CA ASP A 48 7.70 -23.24 -5.35
C ASP A 48 6.65 -23.42 -4.25
N ILE A 49 6.96 -23.05 -3.00
CA ILE A 49 6.02 -23.09 -1.88
C ILE A 49 4.78 -22.22 -2.15
N PHE A 50 4.96 -21.04 -2.72
CA PHE A 50 3.85 -20.19 -3.13
C PHE A 50 3.00 -20.84 -4.23
N SER A 51 3.65 -21.43 -5.23
CA SER A 51 2.99 -22.15 -6.32
C SER A 51 2.18 -23.33 -5.79
N ILE A 52 2.71 -24.09 -4.83
CA ILE A 52 2.01 -25.18 -4.13
C ILE A 52 0.77 -24.65 -3.41
N GLY A 53 0.86 -23.52 -2.71
CA GLY A 53 -0.29 -22.87 -2.08
C GLY A 53 -1.43 -22.57 -3.07
N LYS A 54 -1.10 -22.03 -4.25
CA LYS A 54 -2.08 -21.80 -5.32
C LYS A 54 -2.66 -23.10 -5.89
N VAL A 55 -1.84 -24.15 -6.02
CA VAL A 55 -2.31 -25.47 -6.47
C VAL A 55 -3.29 -26.08 -5.47
N ILE A 56 -2.98 -26.03 -4.17
CA ILE A 56 -3.88 -26.50 -3.10
C ILE A 56 -5.21 -25.74 -3.16
N TRP A 57 -5.16 -24.40 -3.27
CA TRP A 57 -6.36 -23.59 -3.42
C TRP A 57 -7.18 -24.01 -4.65
N TYR A 58 -6.54 -24.17 -5.81
CA TYR A 58 -7.21 -24.53 -7.07
C TYR A 58 -7.88 -25.90 -7.00
N MET A 59 -7.20 -26.89 -6.41
CA MET A 59 -7.75 -28.24 -6.21
C MET A 59 -8.99 -28.24 -5.31
N ILE A 60 -8.98 -27.45 -4.22
CA ILE A 60 -10.12 -27.36 -3.30
C ILE A 60 -11.25 -26.53 -3.93
N ASN A 61 -10.90 -25.44 -4.63
CA ASN A 61 -11.85 -24.59 -5.33
C ASN A 61 -12.69 -25.39 -6.33
N GLY A 62 -12.04 -26.28 -7.09
CA GLY A 62 -12.68 -27.25 -7.98
C GLY A 62 -13.42 -26.65 -9.19
N VAL A 63 -13.30 -25.34 -9.41
CA VAL A 63 -13.92 -24.64 -10.54
C VAL A 63 -12.90 -24.46 -11.66
N GLU A 64 -13.26 -24.94 -12.86
CA GLU A 64 -12.41 -24.83 -14.04
C GLU A 64 -12.22 -23.37 -14.46
N ASN A 65 -10.99 -22.99 -14.81
CA ASN A 65 -10.60 -21.63 -15.23
C ASN A 65 -10.78 -20.52 -14.19
N ASP A 66 -11.10 -20.88 -12.94
CA ASP A 66 -11.17 -19.96 -11.81
C ASP A 66 -9.87 -20.07 -10.99
N PHE A 67 -8.96 -19.11 -11.19
CA PHE A 67 -7.63 -19.10 -10.60
C PHE A 67 -7.54 -18.03 -9.52
N LEU A 68 -6.87 -18.36 -8.42
CA LEU A 68 -6.57 -17.40 -7.35
C LEU A 68 -5.60 -16.30 -7.84
N PRO A 69 -6.02 -15.02 -7.89
CA PRO A 69 -5.12 -13.95 -8.26
C PRO A 69 -4.15 -13.67 -7.12
N SER A 70 -2.85 -13.78 -7.40
CA SER A 70 -1.76 -13.53 -6.44
C SER A 70 -2.03 -14.19 -5.07
N ASN A 71 -2.13 -13.39 -4.00
CA ASN A 71 -2.36 -13.80 -2.62
C ASN A 71 -3.75 -13.39 -2.10
N PHE A 72 -4.75 -13.22 -2.97
CA PHE A 72 -6.10 -12.74 -2.60
C PHE A 72 -7.01 -13.77 -1.93
N TRP A 73 -6.44 -14.78 -1.25
CA TRP A 73 -7.16 -15.88 -0.62
C TRP A 73 -8.20 -15.42 0.43
N PHE A 74 -8.09 -14.17 0.90
CA PHE A 74 -8.96 -13.56 1.91
C PHE A 74 -10.11 -12.72 1.33
N VAL A 75 -10.07 -12.40 0.03
CA VAL A 75 -11.13 -11.64 -0.65
C VAL A 75 -12.35 -12.55 -0.78
N ASP A 76 -13.55 -12.00 -0.54
CA ASP A 76 -14.80 -12.77 -0.44
C ASP A 76 -15.03 -13.75 -1.60
N GLU A 77 -14.70 -13.35 -2.83
CA GLU A 77 -14.78 -14.18 -4.03
C GLU A 77 -13.87 -15.43 -3.99
N TYR A 78 -12.68 -15.30 -3.39
CA TYR A 78 -11.66 -16.36 -3.35
C TYR A 78 -11.51 -17.03 -1.98
N ASN A 79 -12.30 -16.60 -0.99
CA ASN A 79 -12.22 -17.10 0.36
C ASN A 79 -12.90 -18.48 0.47
N LEU A 80 -12.10 -19.53 0.57
CA LEU A 80 -12.60 -20.91 0.64
C LEU A 80 -13.49 -21.14 1.87
N VAL A 81 -13.21 -20.50 3.00
CA VAL A 81 -14.04 -20.62 4.22
C VAL A 81 -15.45 -20.07 3.98
N LYS A 82 -15.57 -19.00 3.18
CA LYS A 82 -16.89 -18.47 2.77
C LYS A 82 -17.56 -19.35 1.73
N LYS A 83 -16.80 -19.87 0.77
CA LYS A 83 -17.31 -20.72 -0.32
C LYS A 83 -17.82 -22.08 0.18
N PHE A 84 -17.20 -22.61 1.24
CA PHE A 84 -17.51 -23.90 1.84
C PHE A 84 -17.88 -23.73 3.33
N ASP A 85 -18.81 -22.82 3.62
CA ASP A 85 -19.28 -22.45 4.97
C ASP A 85 -19.79 -23.64 5.81
N ASN A 86 -20.24 -24.71 5.17
CA ASN A 86 -20.73 -25.93 5.80
C ASN A 86 -19.62 -26.95 6.15
N ASN A 87 -18.35 -26.66 5.83
CA ASN A 87 -17.22 -27.53 6.10
C ASN A 87 -16.19 -26.83 7.00
N GLU A 88 -16.18 -27.19 8.28
CA GLU A 88 -15.32 -26.57 9.28
C GLU A 88 -13.82 -26.83 9.03
N ASP A 89 -13.46 -27.93 8.35
CA ASP A 89 -12.08 -28.30 8.09
C ASP A 89 -11.41 -27.38 7.04
N ILE A 90 -12.20 -26.63 6.28
CA ILE A 90 -11.69 -25.71 5.25
C ILE A 90 -10.85 -24.58 5.85
N ILE A 91 -11.12 -24.20 7.10
CA ILE A 91 -10.30 -23.18 7.77
C ILE A 91 -8.83 -23.61 7.87
N PHE A 92 -8.57 -24.90 8.06
CA PHE A 92 -7.22 -25.43 8.11
C PHE A 92 -6.53 -25.31 6.75
N ALA A 93 -7.18 -25.80 5.69
CA ALA A 93 -6.62 -25.72 4.35
C ALA A 93 -6.35 -24.27 3.95
N ASN A 94 -7.28 -23.36 4.27
CA ASN A 94 -7.12 -21.94 4.02
C ASN A 94 -5.99 -21.31 4.86
N ASN A 95 -5.67 -21.86 6.04
CA ASN A 95 -4.48 -21.48 6.82
C ASN A 95 -3.19 -21.90 6.13
N ILE A 96 -3.07 -23.15 5.66
CA ILE A 96 -1.91 -23.60 4.88
C ILE A 96 -1.73 -22.70 3.65
N ILE A 97 -2.81 -22.45 2.92
CA ILE A 97 -2.79 -21.56 1.75
C ILE A 97 -2.30 -20.17 2.15
N SER A 98 -2.82 -19.57 3.23
CA SER A 98 -2.40 -18.24 3.67
C SER A 98 -0.90 -18.15 3.97
N ILE A 99 -0.33 -19.20 4.59
CA ILE A 99 1.09 -19.30 4.94
C ILE A 99 1.95 -19.44 3.68
N CYS A 100 1.56 -20.32 2.76
CA CYS A 100 2.26 -20.49 1.48
C CYS A 100 2.22 -19.22 0.63
N LEU A 101 1.10 -18.47 0.69
CA LEU A 101 0.88 -17.26 -0.09
C LEU A 101 1.33 -15.97 0.61
N SER A 102 2.18 -16.07 1.65
CA SER A 102 2.77 -14.88 2.26
C SER A 102 3.50 -14.04 1.21
N ILE A 103 3.27 -12.72 1.25
CA ILE A 103 3.88 -11.77 0.32
C ILE A 103 5.41 -11.76 0.49
N ASN A 104 5.89 -11.94 1.72
CA ASN A 104 7.31 -12.00 2.02
C ASN A 104 7.81 -13.44 1.84
N PRO A 105 8.69 -13.73 0.86
CA PRO A 105 9.17 -15.09 0.61
C PRO A 105 9.80 -15.75 1.85
N GLU A 106 10.50 -14.96 2.67
CA GLU A 106 11.17 -15.45 3.90
C GLU A 106 10.20 -15.95 4.97
N GLU A 107 8.94 -15.49 4.96
CA GLU A 107 7.90 -15.93 5.89
C GLU A 107 7.23 -17.24 5.45
N ARG A 108 7.43 -17.65 4.19
CA ARG A 108 6.91 -18.93 3.70
C ARG A 108 7.74 -20.07 4.31
N PRO A 109 7.14 -21.25 4.57
CA PRO A 109 7.86 -22.39 5.13
C PRO A 109 8.88 -22.93 4.13
N ASP A 110 9.81 -23.76 4.61
CA ASP A 110 10.51 -24.70 3.74
C ASP A 110 9.66 -25.98 3.52
N TYR A 111 10.17 -26.92 2.74
CA TYR A 111 9.45 -28.14 2.42
C TYR A 111 9.14 -29.00 3.64
N ASP A 112 10.10 -29.18 4.55
CA ASP A 112 9.92 -30.02 5.74
C ASP A 112 8.84 -29.43 6.66
N ASN A 113 8.87 -28.11 6.87
CA ASN A 113 7.85 -27.42 7.65
C ASN A 113 6.47 -27.50 6.99
N LEU A 114 6.38 -27.34 5.67
CA LEU A 114 5.11 -27.49 4.96
C LEU A 114 4.55 -28.92 5.06
N ILE A 115 5.40 -29.94 4.91
CA ILE A 115 5.01 -31.35 5.07
C ILE A 115 4.48 -31.58 6.48
N ASN A 116 5.19 -31.12 7.50
CA ASN A 116 4.76 -31.25 8.90
C ASN A 116 3.40 -30.58 9.15
N LEU A 117 3.18 -29.37 8.59
CA LEU A 117 1.89 -28.69 8.69
C LEU A 117 0.77 -29.54 8.09
N ILE A 118 0.95 -30.06 6.87
CA ILE A 118 -0.06 -30.89 6.18
C ILE A 118 -0.31 -32.19 6.95
N GLU A 119 0.74 -32.89 7.36
CA GLU A 119 0.61 -34.17 8.07
C GLU A 119 -0.09 -34.03 9.43
N ASN A 120 0.20 -32.95 10.16
CA ASN A 120 -0.42 -32.72 11.46
C ASN A 120 -1.94 -32.58 11.31
N PHE A 121 -2.42 -31.91 10.27
CA PHE A 121 -3.83 -31.86 9.98
C PHE A 121 -4.44 -33.18 9.55
N LEU A 122 -3.76 -33.93 8.68
CA LEU A 122 -4.28 -35.23 8.26
C LEU A 122 -4.42 -36.21 9.43
N LYS A 123 -3.72 -35.97 10.55
CA LYS A 123 -3.83 -36.75 11.79
C LYS A 123 -4.97 -36.27 12.70
N GLU A 124 -5.43 -35.03 12.57
CA GLU A 124 -6.53 -34.49 13.38
C GLU A 124 -7.88 -34.96 12.81
N THR A 125 -8.71 -35.57 13.66
CA THR A 125 -10.00 -36.15 13.24
C THR A 125 -11.19 -35.20 13.40
N LYS A 126 -11.03 -34.14 14.20
CA LYS A 126 -11.94 -33.00 14.35
C LYS A 126 -11.17 -31.80 14.91
N ILE A 127 -11.42 -30.62 14.33
CA ILE A 127 -10.97 -29.34 14.89
C ILE A 127 -11.87 -28.99 16.08
N ASP A 128 -11.29 -28.74 17.26
CA ASP A 128 -12.05 -28.20 18.40
C ASP A 128 -12.19 -26.67 18.32
N ASN A 129 -13.01 -26.09 19.20
CA ASN A 129 -13.26 -24.65 19.18
C ASN A 129 -12.01 -23.79 19.48
N ASP A 130 -11.05 -24.27 20.27
CA ASP A 130 -9.82 -23.52 20.59
C ASP A 130 -8.86 -23.53 19.39
N GLU A 131 -8.70 -24.69 18.74
CA GLU A 131 -7.92 -24.81 17.51
C GLU A 131 -8.51 -23.99 16.37
N LYS A 132 -9.84 -24.02 16.20
CA LYS A 132 -10.54 -23.16 15.21
C LYS A 132 -10.22 -21.68 15.45
N LEU A 133 -10.32 -21.21 16.69
CA LEU A 133 -10.00 -19.81 17.02
C LEU A 133 -8.53 -19.48 16.73
N LYS A 134 -7.59 -20.38 17.01
CA LYS A 134 -6.17 -20.18 16.65
C LYS A 134 -5.99 -20.01 15.14
N PHE A 135 -6.70 -20.82 14.35
CA PHE A 135 -6.69 -20.72 12.89
C PHE A 135 -7.33 -19.42 12.37
N GLU A 136 -8.43 -18.96 12.98
CA GLU A 136 -9.05 -17.67 12.65
C GLU A 136 -8.10 -16.50 12.97
N VAL A 137 -7.45 -16.54 14.14
CA VAL A 137 -6.47 -15.53 14.56
C VAL A 137 -5.28 -15.48 13.61
N ARG A 138 -4.78 -16.63 13.14
CA ARG A 138 -3.69 -16.69 12.15
C ARG A 138 -4.11 -16.07 10.83
N GLN A 139 -5.27 -16.43 10.28
CA GLN A 139 -5.79 -15.81 9.06
C GLN A 139 -5.97 -14.30 9.20
N TYR A 140 -6.52 -13.86 10.34
CA TYR A 140 -6.63 -12.42 10.62
C TYR A 140 -5.27 -11.73 10.59
N ASN A 141 -4.25 -12.31 11.24
CA ASN A 141 -2.90 -11.74 11.25
C ASN A 141 -2.26 -11.69 9.86
N GLU A 142 -2.39 -12.75 9.06
CA GLU A 142 -1.86 -12.78 7.69
C GLU A 142 -2.56 -11.76 6.79
N LYS A 143 -3.90 -11.68 6.85
CA LYS A 143 -4.67 -10.64 6.17
C LYS A 143 -4.22 -9.25 6.61
N ARG A 144 -4.04 -9.03 7.92
CA ARG A 144 -3.64 -7.74 8.47
C ARG A 144 -2.26 -7.30 7.99
N LYS A 145 -1.31 -8.22 7.81
CA LYS A 145 0.00 -7.92 7.21
C LYS A 145 -0.14 -7.39 5.78
N ILE A 146 -1.00 -8.02 4.99
CA ILE A 146 -1.29 -7.62 3.60
C ILE A 146 -1.92 -6.22 3.57
N ASP A 147 -2.94 -5.99 4.39
CA ASP A 147 -3.61 -4.68 4.50
C ASP A 147 -2.63 -3.59 4.92
N LEU A 148 -1.76 -3.86 5.91
CA LEU A 148 -0.75 -2.91 6.36
C LEU A 148 0.25 -2.54 5.25
N LYS A 149 0.64 -3.50 4.42
CA LYS A 149 1.53 -3.26 3.29
C LYS A 149 0.85 -2.37 2.24
N GLU A 150 -0.38 -2.70 1.87
CA GLU A 150 -1.20 -1.90 0.93
C GLU A 150 -1.37 -0.47 1.44
N ILE A 151 -1.75 -0.28 2.71
CA ILE A 151 -1.93 1.03 3.34
C ILE A 151 -0.63 1.84 3.28
N ARG A 152 0.52 1.22 3.61
CA ARG A 152 1.83 1.89 3.53
C ARG A 152 2.15 2.36 2.12
N GLU A 153 1.95 1.52 1.11
CA GLU A 153 2.21 1.84 -0.29
C GLU A 153 1.28 2.96 -0.79
N LYS A 154 -0.02 2.88 -0.49
CA LYS A 154 -1.01 3.90 -0.87
C LYS A 154 -0.77 5.25 -0.19
N ASN A 155 -0.45 5.24 1.10
CA ASN A 155 -0.14 6.45 1.85
C ASN A 155 1.15 7.12 1.33
N ALA A 156 2.18 6.32 1.01
CA ALA A 156 3.42 6.83 0.42
C ALA A 156 3.16 7.46 -0.96
N LEU A 157 2.31 6.83 -1.78
CA LEU A 157 1.88 7.38 -3.07
C LEU A 157 1.11 8.70 -2.91
N LEU A 158 0.20 8.79 -1.93
CA LEU A 158 -0.56 10.01 -1.65
C LEU A 158 0.38 11.17 -1.32
N VAL A 159 1.29 10.95 -0.37
CA VAL A 159 2.24 11.99 0.08
C VAL A 159 3.13 12.45 -1.09
N ASN A 160 3.66 11.51 -1.88
CA ASN A 160 4.48 11.85 -3.05
C ASN A 160 3.70 12.63 -4.11
N THR A 161 2.50 12.17 -4.47
CA THR A 161 1.66 12.86 -5.45
C THR A 161 1.30 14.27 -4.97
N PHE A 162 0.98 14.41 -3.68
CA PHE A 162 0.76 15.71 -3.05
C PHE A 162 1.99 16.61 -3.17
N SER A 163 3.15 16.17 -2.71
CA SER A 163 4.37 16.98 -2.68
C SER A 163 4.80 17.43 -4.07
N ILE A 164 4.68 16.57 -5.09
CA ILE A 164 4.96 16.92 -6.49
C ILE A 164 4.01 18.03 -6.97
N CYS A 165 2.70 17.87 -6.75
CA CYS A 165 1.71 18.86 -7.16
C CYS A 165 1.88 20.19 -6.40
N PHE A 166 2.18 20.12 -5.11
CA PHE A 166 2.38 21.27 -4.24
C PHE A 166 3.59 22.10 -4.67
N VAL A 167 4.74 21.46 -4.90
CA VAL A 167 5.94 22.16 -5.36
C VAL A 167 5.74 22.80 -6.73
N LYS A 168 5.16 22.08 -7.70
CA LYS A 168 4.87 22.65 -9.03
C LYS A 168 3.94 23.85 -8.97
N ALA A 169 2.89 23.77 -8.13
CA ALA A 169 1.96 24.87 -7.94
C ALA A 169 2.66 26.09 -7.32
N LEU A 170 3.46 25.89 -6.27
CA LEU A 170 4.21 26.98 -5.63
C LEU A 170 5.25 27.61 -6.56
N GLU A 171 5.93 26.85 -7.42
CA GLU A 171 6.84 27.39 -8.43
C GLU A 171 6.12 28.33 -9.40
N LYS A 172 4.95 27.93 -9.89
CA LYS A 172 4.12 28.77 -10.77
C LYS A 172 3.64 30.04 -10.06
N LEU A 173 3.17 29.92 -8.83
CA LEU A 173 2.72 31.06 -8.02
C LEU A 173 3.88 32.01 -7.72
N ASN A 174 5.05 31.48 -7.39
CA ASN A 174 6.26 32.26 -7.12
C ASN A 174 6.69 33.06 -8.35
N ASN A 175 6.68 32.43 -9.53
CA ASN A 175 7.03 33.07 -10.79
C ASN A 175 6.03 34.16 -11.20
N PHE A 176 4.74 34.00 -10.86
CA PHE A 176 3.70 34.94 -11.27
C PHE A 176 3.53 36.12 -10.31
N TYR A 177 3.52 35.86 -9.00
CA TYR A 177 3.23 36.89 -7.99
C TYR A 177 4.48 37.49 -7.34
N ASN A 178 5.62 36.79 -7.37
CA ASN A 178 6.86 37.20 -6.71
C ASN A 178 6.65 37.66 -5.25
N LEU A 179 5.90 36.87 -4.48
CA LEU A 179 5.55 37.15 -3.09
C LEU A 179 6.49 36.40 -2.15
N ASP A 180 7.16 37.11 -1.23
CA ASP A 180 8.12 36.52 -0.28
C ASP A 180 7.54 35.37 0.56
N LEU A 181 6.25 35.41 0.86
CA LEU A 181 5.55 34.31 1.54
C LEU A 181 5.67 33.00 0.74
N ILE A 182 5.41 33.04 -0.57
CA ILE A 182 5.40 31.86 -1.43
C ILE A 182 6.83 31.36 -1.66
N SER A 183 7.79 32.26 -1.89
CA SER A 183 9.20 31.90 -2.05
C SER A 183 9.74 31.23 -0.78
N THR A 184 9.38 31.74 0.40
CA THR A 184 9.76 31.16 1.70
C THR A 184 9.19 29.75 1.88
N ILE A 185 7.87 29.58 1.66
CA ILE A 185 7.24 28.25 1.76
C ILE A 185 7.90 27.27 0.80
N LEU A 186 8.11 27.66 -0.47
CA LEU A 186 8.71 26.80 -1.49
C LEU A 186 10.13 26.33 -1.12
N LEU A 187 10.99 27.27 -0.70
CA LEU A 187 12.38 26.97 -0.35
C LEU A 187 12.48 26.08 0.90
N GLU A 188 11.72 26.42 1.96
CA GLU A 188 11.73 25.65 3.20
C GLU A 188 11.06 24.29 3.07
N TYR A 189 10.00 24.18 2.27
CA TYR A 189 9.38 22.89 2.00
C TYR A 189 10.40 21.99 1.30
N LYS A 190 10.95 22.43 0.16
CA LYS A 190 11.96 21.65 -0.60
C LYS A 190 13.13 21.20 0.27
N SER A 191 13.67 22.05 1.14
CA SER A 191 14.83 21.72 1.98
C SER A 191 14.57 20.63 3.02
N LYS A 192 13.30 20.39 3.38
CA LYS A 192 12.89 19.32 4.31
C LYS A 192 12.63 17.98 3.64
N SER A 193 12.72 17.90 2.32
CA SER A 193 12.50 16.68 1.54
C SER A 193 13.83 16.10 1.04
N LYS A 194 13.84 14.82 0.69
CA LYS A 194 15.07 14.13 0.24
C LYS A 194 15.63 14.68 -1.07
N ASN A 195 14.77 15.11 -1.99
CA ASN A 195 15.15 15.55 -3.34
C ASN A 195 14.34 16.76 -3.85
N GLY A 196 13.70 17.50 -2.95
CA GLY A 196 12.80 18.61 -3.28
C GLY A 196 11.31 18.24 -3.26
N VAL A 197 10.95 16.95 -3.38
CA VAL A 197 9.54 16.48 -3.39
C VAL A 197 9.31 15.17 -2.65
N ASP A 198 10.34 14.34 -2.44
CA ASP A 198 10.20 13.04 -1.81
C ASP A 198 10.22 13.16 -0.27
N TYR A 199 9.08 12.84 0.33
CA TYR A 199 8.88 12.80 1.77
C TYR A 199 8.67 11.38 2.30
N THR A 200 8.74 10.34 1.46
CA THR A 200 8.41 8.98 1.86
C THR A 200 9.33 8.45 2.95
N SER A 201 10.64 8.67 2.83
CA SER A 201 11.62 8.10 3.77
C SER A 201 11.62 8.75 5.15
N ILE A 202 11.15 9.99 5.30
CA ILE A 202 11.15 10.71 6.59
C ILE A 202 9.81 10.53 7.31
N ASN A 203 8.73 10.33 6.56
CA ASN A 203 7.36 10.49 7.06
C ASN A 203 6.50 9.22 6.99
N MET A 204 6.98 8.11 6.40
CA MET A 204 6.19 6.87 6.24
C MET A 204 6.65 5.71 7.13
N GLU A 205 7.79 5.81 7.82
CA GLU A 205 8.30 4.74 8.69
C GLU A 205 7.48 4.60 9.99
N HIS A 206 6.76 5.66 10.37
CA HIS A 206 5.87 5.68 11.53
C HIS A 206 4.46 6.16 11.15
N ASN A 207 3.44 5.31 11.36
CA ASN A 207 2.04 5.66 11.11
C ASN A 207 1.45 6.48 12.26
N SER A 208 2.09 7.60 12.59
CA SER A 208 1.65 8.56 13.61
C SER A 208 1.40 9.92 12.99
N ALA A 209 0.45 10.69 13.53
CA ALA A 209 0.21 12.05 13.08
C ALA A 209 1.46 12.92 13.28
N HIS A 210 1.82 13.73 12.27
CA HIS A 210 2.99 14.61 12.33
C HIS A 210 2.92 15.71 11.26
N TYR A 211 3.76 16.73 11.40
CA TYR A 211 3.89 17.81 10.43
C TYR A 211 4.83 17.42 9.28
N LEU A 212 4.35 17.52 8.05
CA LEU A 212 5.21 17.54 6.86
C LEU A 212 5.92 18.91 6.75
N TYR A 213 5.22 19.97 7.11
CA TYR A 213 5.74 21.34 7.14
C TYR A 213 4.91 22.19 8.10
N SER A 214 5.54 23.15 8.77
CA SER A 214 4.83 24.16 9.55
C SER A 214 5.69 25.41 9.69
N ARG A 215 5.09 26.58 9.54
CA ARG A 215 5.81 27.85 9.64
C ARG A 215 4.88 29.00 10.01
N SER A 216 5.37 29.86 10.90
CA SER A 216 4.87 31.23 11.03
C SER A 216 5.73 32.17 10.19
N PHE A 217 5.09 33.00 9.38
CA PHE A 217 5.72 34.03 8.56
C PHE A 217 4.86 35.28 8.64
N ASP A 218 5.43 36.40 9.10
CA ASP A 218 4.70 37.66 9.27
C ASP A 218 3.37 37.46 10.04
N ARG A 219 2.24 37.58 9.35
CA ARG A 219 0.86 37.48 9.90
C ARG A 219 0.20 36.14 9.62
N ILE A 220 0.92 35.15 9.10
CA ILE A 220 0.35 33.85 8.76
C ILE A 220 1.07 32.70 9.44
N TYR A 221 0.31 31.74 9.95
CA TYR A 221 0.79 30.41 10.28
C TYR A 221 0.23 29.42 9.26
N ILE A 222 1.09 28.60 8.67
CA ILE A 222 0.72 27.52 7.77
C ILE A 222 1.26 26.20 8.33
N SER A 223 0.47 25.13 8.22
CA SER A 223 0.89 23.77 8.53
C SER A 223 0.38 22.80 7.48
N ILE A 224 1.20 21.80 7.19
CA ILE A 224 0.89 20.66 6.34
C ILE A 224 1.05 19.43 7.21
N ASN A 225 -0.05 18.72 7.43
CA ASN A 225 -0.15 17.66 8.42
C ASN A 225 -0.38 16.33 7.71
N TYR A 226 0.39 15.31 8.07
CA TYR A 226 0.05 13.93 7.78
C TYR A 226 -0.83 13.42 8.90
N ASN A 227 -2.02 12.94 8.56
CA ASN A 227 -2.93 12.29 9.49
C ASN A 227 -3.05 10.81 9.11
N PRO A 228 -2.69 9.88 10.01
CA PRO A 228 -2.89 8.46 9.75
C PRO A 228 -4.39 8.15 9.58
N ALA A 229 -4.66 7.01 8.93
CA ALA A 229 -5.99 6.42 8.88
C ALA A 229 -6.65 6.40 10.28
N ASN A 230 -7.89 6.86 10.37
CA ASN A 230 -8.73 6.78 11.56
C ASN A 230 -9.81 5.70 11.36
N ASP A 231 -10.67 5.45 12.36
CA ASP A 231 -11.65 4.34 12.35
C ASP A 231 -12.60 4.33 11.14
N ASN A 232 -12.74 5.45 10.42
CA ASN A 232 -13.63 5.58 9.25
C ASN A 232 -12.88 5.68 7.91
N GLU A 233 -11.55 5.76 7.91
CA GLU A 233 -10.75 5.97 6.70
C GLU A 233 -9.69 4.86 6.55
N LYS A 234 -9.65 4.17 5.41
CA LYS A 234 -8.66 3.11 5.16
C LYS A 234 -7.23 3.66 5.04
N TYR A 235 -7.07 4.86 4.50
CA TYR A 235 -5.78 5.48 4.16
C TYR A 235 -5.56 6.78 4.93
N CYS A 236 -4.33 7.29 4.89
CA CYS A 236 -4.03 8.60 5.44
C CYS A 236 -4.70 9.73 4.65
N ASN A 237 -4.68 10.92 5.25
CA ASN A 237 -4.97 12.17 4.56
C ASN A 237 -3.87 13.19 4.86
N VAL A 238 -3.76 14.19 3.98
CA VAL A 238 -2.85 15.34 4.15
C VAL A 238 -3.67 16.61 4.23
N ASP A 239 -3.47 17.37 5.30
CA ASP A 239 -4.20 18.61 5.57
C ASP A 239 -3.25 19.81 5.49
N ILE A 240 -3.56 20.76 4.61
CA ILE A 240 -2.95 22.08 4.61
C ILE A 240 -3.87 23.05 5.35
N ASN A 241 -3.45 23.49 6.52
CA ASN A 241 -4.13 24.50 7.33
C ASN A 241 -3.35 25.80 7.28
N TYR A 242 -4.05 26.92 7.11
CA TYR A 242 -3.45 28.23 7.35
C TYR A 242 -4.33 29.13 8.20
N HIS A 243 -3.69 29.99 8.98
CA HIS A 243 -4.29 30.96 9.87
C HIS A 243 -3.64 32.32 9.62
N ILE A 244 -4.42 33.30 9.15
CA ILE A 244 -3.96 34.68 8.94
C ILE A 244 -4.49 35.53 10.10
N TYR A 245 -3.56 36.06 10.88
CA TYR A 245 -3.81 36.96 11.99
C TYR A 245 -4.10 38.36 11.44
N SER A 246 -5.38 38.71 11.43
CA SER A 246 -5.90 40.03 11.04
C SER A 246 -7.05 40.43 11.96
N LYS A 247 -7.70 41.58 11.73
CA LYS A 247 -8.85 42.03 12.53
C LYS A 247 -9.96 40.95 12.60
N ASN A 248 -10.15 40.22 11.50
CA ASN A 248 -10.95 39.00 11.46
C ASN A 248 -10.00 37.84 11.15
N THR A 249 -9.72 36.97 12.11
CA THR A 249 -8.85 35.81 11.87
C THR A 249 -9.42 34.96 10.72
N ILE A 250 -8.63 34.76 9.67
CA ILE A 250 -9.01 33.91 8.54
C ILE A 250 -8.35 32.56 8.76
N SER A 251 -9.12 31.48 8.66
CA SER A 251 -8.61 30.11 8.77
C SER A 251 -9.26 29.22 7.74
N LYS A 252 -8.46 28.51 6.94
CA LYS A 252 -8.96 27.56 5.95
C LYS A 252 -8.17 26.26 5.99
N LEU A 253 -8.88 25.19 5.67
CA LEU A 253 -8.37 23.84 5.53
C LEU A 253 -8.48 23.40 4.06
N PHE A 254 -7.42 22.79 3.55
CA PHE A 254 -7.38 22.08 2.28
C PHE A 254 -6.96 20.65 2.56
N ARG A 255 -7.83 19.69 2.27
CA ARG A 255 -7.63 18.28 2.63
C ARG A 255 -7.42 17.43 1.39
N ILE A 256 -6.49 16.49 1.43
CA ILE A 256 -6.20 15.51 0.36
C ILE A 256 -6.39 14.10 0.92
N PHE A 257 -7.15 13.25 0.23
CA PHE A 257 -7.51 11.92 0.70
C PHE A 257 -7.91 10.99 -0.46
N TYR A 258 -7.87 9.68 -0.24
CA TYR A 258 -8.46 8.70 -1.16
C TYR A 258 -9.96 8.54 -0.91
N LYS A 259 -10.73 8.37 -1.98
CA LYS A 259 -12.12 7.87 -1.89
C LYS A 259 -12.20 6.36 -2.11
N GLU A 260 -13.40 5.81 -1.95
CA GLU A 260 -13.71 4.39 -2.17
C GLU A 260 -13.40 3.91 -3.60
N ASP A 261 -13.45 4.82 -4.58
CA ASP A 261 -13.06 4.55 -5.97
C ASP A 261 -11.55 4.36 -6.16
N GLY A 262 -10.74 4.57 -5.11
CA GLY A 262 -9.30 4.42 -5.13
C GLY A 262 -8.53 5.60 -5.72
N GLU A 263 -9.24 6.67 -6.11
CA GLU A 263 -8.67 7.90 -6.66
C GLU A 263 -8.40 8.95 -5.58
N LEU A 264 -7.46 9.86 -5.84
CA LEU A 264 -7.13 10.96 -4.94
C LEU A 264 -8.07 12.15 -5.18
N TYR A 265 -8.65 12.64 -4.10
CA TYR A 265 -9.49 13.83 -4.08
C TYR A 265 -8.90 14.90 -3.18
N SER A 266 -9.36 16.12 -3.40
CA SER A 266 -9.16 17.25 -2.51
C SER A 266 -10.48 17.88 -2.12
N GLU A 267 -10.55 18.35 -0.89
CA GLU A 267 -11.66 19.15 -0.37
C GLU A 267 -11.17 20.54 -0.02
N PHE A 268 -11.83 21.55 -0.60
CA PHE A 268 -11.55 22.95 -0.30
C PHE A 268 -12.83 23.78 -0.46
N LYS A 269 -13.14 24.62 0.53
CA LYS A 269 -14.37 25.45 0.54
C LYS A 269 -15.65 24.62 0.32
N ASN A 270 -15.73 23.44 0.93
CA ASN A 270 -16.83 22.48 0.79
C ASN A 270 -17.02 21.93 -0.64
N GLU A 271 -16.03 22.11 -1.53
CA GLU A 271 -16.02 21.49 -2.85
C GLU A 271 -15.03 20.33 -2.88
N ILE A 272 -15.49 19.16 -3.31
CA ILE A 272 -14.65 17.97 -3.48
C ILE A 272 -14.33 17.79 -4.97
N LYS A 273 -13.04 17.77 -5.33
CA LYS A 273 -12.55 17.64 -6.70
C LYS A 273 -11.43 16.61 -6.80
N LEU A 274 -11.27 15.99 -7.97
CA LEU A 274 -10.12 15.13 -8.25
C LEU A 274 -8.82 15.91 -7.99
N PHE A 275 -7.91 15.31 -7.23
CA PHE A 275 -6.67 15.96 -6.85
C PHE A 275 -5.78 16.17 -8.07
N SER A 276 -5.29 17.39 -8.25
CA SER A 276 -4.39 17.76 -9.33
C SER A 276 -3.63 19.02 -9.00
N GLU A 277 -2.55 19.29 -9.73
CA GLU A 277 -1.79 20.53 -9.65
C GLU A 277 -2.70 21.78 -9.79
N LYS A 278 -3.72 21.72 -10.66
CA LYS A 278 -4.66 22.84 -10.87
C LYS A 278 -5.43 23.19 -9.60
N VAL A 279 -5.84 22.20 -8.81
CA VAL A 279 -6.59 22.46 -7.58
C VAL A 279 -5.69 23.06 -6.50
N VAL A 280 -4.42 22.65 -6.44
CA VAL A 280 -3.42 23.27 -5.54
C VAL A 280 -3.10 24.71 -5.95
N LEU A 281 -3.02 25.00 -7.25
CA LEU A 281 -2.88 26.37 -7.76
C LEU A 281 -4.04 27.25 -7.30
N CYS A 282 -5.28 26.79 -7.46
CA CYS A 282 -6.46 27.54 -7.00
C CYS A 282 -6.45 27.78 -5.48
N TRP A 283 -6.00 26.82 -4.68
CA TRP A 283 -5.79 27.01 -3.24
C TRP A 283 -4.74 28.09 -2.96
N GLY A 284 -3.61 28.07 -3.67
CA GLY A 284 -2.53 29.03 -3.46
C GLY A 284 -2.89 30.45 -3.90
N GLU A 285 -3.65 30.60 -5.00
CA GLU A 285 -4.22 31.89 -5.42
C GLU A 285 -5.18 32.46 -4.36
N ASP A 286 -6.01 31.60 -3.76
CA ASP A 286 -6.90 32.00 -2.66
C ASP A 286 -6.10 32.43 -1.42
N LEU A 287 -5.09 31.66 -1.02
CA LEU A 287 -4.18 32.00 0.07
C LEU A 287 -3.55 33.39 -0.13
N ILE A 288 -2.98 33.65 -1.32
CA ILE A 288 -2.38 34.93 -1.67
C ILE A 288 -3.43 36.05 -1.59
N SER A 289 -4.63 35.82 -2.14
CA SER A 289 -5.71 36.79 -2.13
C SER A 289 -6.11 37.19 -0.71
N GLU A 290 -6.33 36.22 0.18
CA GLU A 290 -6.67 36.47 1.59
C GLU A 290 -5.52 37.17 2.33
N TYR A 291 -4.28 36.73 2.11
CA TYR A 291 -3.10 37.31 2.75
C TYR A 291 -2.91 38.78 2.41
N VAL A 292 -3.05 39.14 1.13
CA VAL A 292 -2.92 40.54 0.67
C VAL A 292 -4.11 41.38 1.11
N ARG A 293 -5.35 40.88 0.96
CA ARG A 293 -6.56 41.68 1.25
C ARG A 293 -6.81 41.92 2.73
N SER A 294 -6.30 41.05 3.58
CA SER A 294 -6.40 41.26 5.03
C SER A 294 -5.34 42.24 5.55
N TYR A 295 -4.45 42.76 4.69
CA TYR A 295 -3.47 43.79 5.02
C TYR A 295 -4.15 45.16 4.96
N VAL A 296 -5.06 45.42 5.92
CA VAL A 296 -5.81 46.66 6.08
C VAL A 296 -6.07 46.90 7.56
#